data_AF-A0A651F4J3-F1
#
_entry.id   AF-A0A651F4J3-F1
#
_cell.length_a   1.000
_cell.length_b   1.000
_cell.length_c   1.000
_cell.angle_alpha   90.00
_cell.angle_beta   90.00
_cell.angle_gamma   90.00
#
_symmetry.space_group_name_H-M   'P 1'
#
loop_
_entity.id
_entity.type
_entity.pdbx_description
1 polymer ?
#
loop_
_entity_poly.entity_id
_entity_poly.type
_entity_poly.pdbx_seq_one_letter_code
_entity_poly.pdbx_strand_id
1 'polypeptide(L)'
;MSARKFIRGTVAAFIIVAVCTGLVLCYSSKSKLNNAFIHATQEGDIQLAKQLLNAGANVNACARWEGCDTALLIAVQDNQVDMVKFLLENGARPNAAMLSTAAVFGYVDIVEYLVAYGARIRQSNSGLYHELREKQQDELIKLIFPDSLEPEKKSATGSE
;
A
#
# COMPACT_ATOMS: atom_id res chain seq x y z
N MET A 1 -45.23 40.66 2.81
CA MET A 1 -44.49 39.37 2.87
C MET A 1 -44.01 39.03 1.47
N SER A 2 -42.70 39.01 1.18
CA SER A 2 -42.05 38.18 0.12
C SER A 2 -40.81 38.88 -0.47
N ALA A 3 -39.76 39.02 0.33
CA ALA A 3 -38.42 39.37 -0.15
C ALA A 3 -37.36 38.50 0.55
N ARG A 4 -37.55 38.27 1.86
CA ARG A 4 -36.72 37.36 2.68
C ARG A 4 -36.76 35.87 2.27
N LYS A 5 -37.82 35.41 1.59
CA LYS A 5 -37.92 34.03 1.07
C LYS A 5 -37.15 33.83 -0.24
N PHE A 6 -37.04 34.86 -1.07
CA PHE A 6 -36.35 34.79 -2.37
C PHE A 6 -34.83 34.79 -2.21
N ILE A 7 -34.29 35.64 -1.33
CA ILE A 7 -32.85 35.74 -1.06
C ILE A 7 -32.30 34.46 -0.40
N ARG A 8 -33.08 33.79 0.46
CA ARG A 8 -32.66 32.54 1.11
C ARG A 8 -32.51 31.37 0.12
N GLY A 9 -33.34 31.31 -0.91
CA GLY A 9 -33.29 30.25 -1.93
C GLY A 9 -32.10 30.40 -2.89
N THR A 10 -31.83 31.62 -3.35
CA THR A 10 -30.70 31.90 -4.26
C THR A 10 -29.35 31.82 -3.56
N VAL A 11 -29.23 32.30 -2.31
CA VAL A 11 -27.99 32.16 -1.54
C VAL A 11 -27.69 30.68 -1.23
N ALA A 12 -28.70 29.87 -0.89
CA ALA A 12 -28.51 28.43 -0.69
C ALA A 12 -28.08 27.71 -1.97
N ALA A 13 -28.67 28.05 -3.13
CA ALA A 13 -28.25 27.49 -4.41
C ALA A 13 -26.81 27.88 -4.78
N PHE A 14 -26.38 29.12 -4.53
CA PHE A 14 -25.00 29.55 -4.73
C PHE A 14 -24.01 28.86 -3.77
N ILE A 15 -24.38 28.68 -2.50
CA ILE A 15 -23.56 27.93 -1.53
C ILE A 15 -23.43 26.47 -1.97
N ILE A 16 -24.53 25.82 -2.38
CA ILE A 16 -24.50 24.43 -2.86
C ILE A 16 -23.66 24.32 -4.14
N VAL A 17 -23.81 25.23 -5.11
CA VAL A 17 -23.00 25.21 -6.34
C VAL A 17 -21.54 25.53 -6.06
N ALA A 18 -21.21 26.45 -5.16
CA ALA A 18 -19.84 26.77 -4.76
C ALA A 18 -19.18 25.61 -3.96
N VAL A 19 -19.94 24.93 -3.09
CA VAL A 19 -19.49 23.74 -2.37
C VAL A 19 -19.30 22.58 -3.34
N CYS A 20 -20.24 22.34 -4.26
CA CYS A 20 -20.13 21.28 -5.26
C CYS A 20 -18.97 21.51 -6.23
N THR A 21 -18.78 22.74 -6.73
CA THR A 21 -17.65 23.08 -7.61
C THR A 21 -16.31 23.07 -6.85
N GLY A 22 -16.28 23.55 -5.61
CA GLY A 22 -15.11 23.47 -4.72
C GLY A 22 -14.68 22.03 -4.42
N LEU A 23 -15.65 21.14 -4.15
CA LEU A 23 -15.39 19.71 -3.94
C LEU A 23 -14.89 19.03 -5.21
N VAL A 24 -15.48 19.31 -6.39
CA VAL A 24 -15.05 18.73 -7.67
C VAL A 24 -13.65 19.22 -8.07
N LEU A 25 -13.33 20.50 -7.88
CA LEU A 25 -11.99 21.05 -8.16
C LEU A 25 -10.93 20.49 -7.20
N CYS A 26 -11.24 20.41 -5.90
CA CYS A 26 -10.33 19.80 -4.92
C CYS A 26 -10.13 18.29 -5.18
N TYR A 27 -11.18 17.59 -5.60
CA TYR A 27 -11.11 16.16 -5.92
C TYR A 27 -10.22 15.91 -7.15
N SER A 28 -10.39 16.70 -8.21
CA SER A 28 -9.55 16.65 -9.41
C SER A 28 -8.08 16.98 -9.11
N SER A 29 -7.84 17.95 -8.23
CA SER A 29 -6.50 18.33 -7.78
C SER A 29 -5.81 17.20 -6.99
N LYS A 30 -6.50 16.57 -6.03
CA LYS A 30 -5.95 15.45 -5.25
C LYS A 30 -5.65 14.22 -6.11
N SER A 31 -6.49 13.91 -7.09
CA SER A 31 -6.22 12.81 -8.02
C SER A 31 -4.96 13.03 -8.85
N LYS A 32 -4.71 14.25 -9.34
CA LYS A 32 -3.49 14.59 -10.08
C LYS A 32 -2.26 14.49 -9.20
N LEU A 33 -2.35 14.99 -7.97
CA LEU A 33 -1.26 14.96 -7.00
C LEU A 33 -0.87 13.52 -6.63
N ASN A 34 -1.86 12.65 -6.41
CA ASN A 34 -1.65 11.24 -6.15
C ASN A 34 -0.98 10.51 -7.33
N ASN A 35 -1.41 10.80 -8.57
CA ASN A 35 -0.78 10.21 -9.75
C ASN A 35 0.66 10.68 -9.93
N ALA A 36 0.94 11.97 -9.68
CA ALA A 36 2.30 12.50 -9.70
C ALA A 36 3.17 11.83 -8.63
N PHE A 37 2.62 11.54 -7.45
CA PHE A 37 3.32 10.83 -6.38
C PHE A 37 3.66 9.39 -6.77
N ILE A 38 2.72 8.69 -7.39
CA ILE A 38 2.96 7.34 -7.93
C ILE A 38 4.07 7.38 -8.99
N HIS A 39 4.04 8.36 -9.90
CA HIS A 39 5.08 8.49 -10.92
C HIS A 39 6.46 8.80 -10.33
N ALA A 40 6.55 9.71 -9.35
CA ALA A 40 7.79 9.96 -8.63
C ALA A 40 8.34 8.70 -7.93
N THR A 41 7.46 7.83 -7.45
CA THR A 41 7.83 6.54 -6.85
C THR A 41 8.39 5.58 -7.89
N GLN A 42 7.78 5.49 -9.08
CA GLN A 42 8.29 4.67 -10.19
C GLN A 42 9.72 5.09 -10.58
N GLU A 43 9.98 6.39 -10.66
CA GLU A 43 11.31 6.92 -10.99
C GLU A 43 12.32 6.84 -9.83
N GLY A 44 11.89 6.45 -8.62
CA GLY A 44 12.74 6.43 -7.43
C GLY A 44 13.11 7.82 -6.88
N ASP A 45 12.40 8.88 -7.30
CA ASP A 45 12.67 10.25 -6.87
C ASP A 45 12.07 10.54 -5.48
N ILE A 46 12.84 10.20 -4.44
CA ILE A 46 12.46 10.41 -3.04
C ILE A 46 12.24 11.90 -2.73
N GLN A 47 12.99 12.82 -3.36
CA GLN A 47 12.86 14.24 -3.08
C GLN A 47 11.53 14.78 -3.61
N LEU A 48 11.18 14.43 -4.85
CA LEU A 48 9.89 14.76 -5.41
C LEU A 48 8.74 14.09 -4.65
N ALA A 49 8.88 12.81 -4.31
CA ALA A 49 7.89 12.09 -3.50
C ALA A 49 7.63 12.81 -2.15
N LYS A 50 8.69 13.27 -1.47
CA LYS A 50 8.59 14.06 -0.22
C LYS A 50 7.88 15.40 -0.42
N GLN A 51 8.19 16.13 -1.49
CA GLN A 51 7.51 17.39 -1.81
C GLN A 51 6.01 17.17 -2.06
N LEU A 52 5.65 16.09 -2.75
CA LEU A 52 4.27 15.74 -3.05
C LEU A 52 3.49 15.32 -1.81
N LEU A 53 4.10 14.56 -0.89
CA LEU A 53 3.48 14.28 0.42
C LEU A 53 3.23 15.56 1.22
N ASN A 54 4.19 16.48 1.25
CA ASN A 54 4.01 17.79 1.91
C ASN A 54 2.90 18.63 1.26
N ALA A 55 2.66 18.46 -0.04
CA ALA A 55 1.55 19.09 -0.76
C ALA A 55 0.19 18.40 -0.53
N GLY A 56 0.15 17.31 0.24
CA GLY A 56 -1.06 16.58 0.61
C GLY A 56 -1.38 15.37 -0.28
N ALA A 57 -0.37 14.81 -0.98
CA ALA A 57 -0.53 13.52 -1.66
C ALA A 57 -0.86 12.42 -0.65
N ASN A 58 -1.69 11.47 -1.03
CA ASN A 58 -1.96 10.29 -0.22
C ASN A 58 -0.86 9.24 -0.49
N VAL A 59 -0.07 8.91 0.53
CA VAL A 59 0.95 7.85 0.46
C VAL A 59 0.38 6.48 0.07
N ASN A 60 -0.89 6.22 0.42
CA ASN A 60 -1.64 5.01 0.07
C ASN A 60 -2.55 5.22 -1.15
N ALA A 61 -2.26 6.22 -1.99
CA ALA A 61 -2.95 6.37 -3.26
C ALA A 61 -2.70 5.14 -4.14
N CYS A 62 -3.69 4.80 -4.97
CA CYS A 62 -3.52 3.78 -5.98
C CYS A 62 -3.93 4.27 -7.36
N ALA A 63 -3.24 3.75 -8.37
CA ALA A 63 -3.54 4.05 -9.75
C ALA A 63 -4.94 3.53 -10.10
N ARG A 64 -5.77 4.40 -10.68
CA ARG A 64 -7.19 4.10 -10.92
C ARG A 64 -7.43 3.20 -12.14
N TRP A 65 -6.44 3.03 -13.02
CA TRP A 65 -6.65 2.39 -14.33
C TRP A 65 -6.17 0.95 -14.44
N GLU A 66 -5.24 0.49 -13.60
CA GLU A 66 -4.74 -0.88 -13.65
C GLU A 66 -4.44 -1.32 -12.22
N GLY A 67 -5.09 -2.39 -11.75
CA GLY A 67 -4.64 -3.12 -10.57
C GLY A 67 -4.63 -2.41 -9.21
N CYS A 68 -5.00 -1.14 -9.04
CA CYS A 68 -4.79 -0.42 -7.76
C CYS A 68 -3.36 -0.63 -7.22
N ASP A 69 -2.37 -0.44 -8.08
CA ASP A 69 -0.98 -0.44 -7.66
C ASP A 69 -0.74 0.78 -6.77
N THR A 70 -0.49 0.51 -5.49
CA THR A 70 -0.03 1.51 -4.54
C THR A 70 1.45 1.80 -4.78
N ALA A 71 1.89 3.03 -4.48
CA ALA A 71 3.31 3.42 -4.53
C ALA A 71 4.24 2.38 -3.88
N LEU A 72 3.85 1.80 -2.74
CA LEU A 72 4.64 0.77 -2.06
C LEU A 72 4.81 -0.52 -2.86
N LEU A 73 3.78 -0.96 -3.60
CA LEU A 73 3.87 -2.17 -4.43
C LEU A 73 4.85 -1.97 -5.59
N ILE A 74 4.79 -0.80 -6.24
CA ILE A 74 5.69 -0.42 -7.32
C ILE A 74 7.15 -0.44 -6.81
N ALA A 75 7.42 0.23 -5.68
CA ALA A 75 8.75 0.26 -5.10
C ALA A 75 9.28 -1.15 -4.75
N VAL A 76 8.39 -2.06 -4.31
CA VAL A 76 8.74 -3.47 -4.04
C VAL A 76 9.05 -4.23 -5.33
N GLN A 77 8.24 -4.06 -6.38
CA GLN A 77 8.43 -4.72 -7.68
C GLN A 77 9.73 -4.29 -8.36
N ASP A 78 10.07 -3.01 -8.24
CA ASP A 78 11.28 -2.43 -8.82
C ASP A 78 12.52 -2.56 -7.91
N ASN A 79 12.40 -3.28 -6.78
CA ASN A 79 13.46 -3.49 -5.78
C ASN A 79 14.09 -2.18 -5.26
N GLN A 80 13.28 -1.13 -5.10
CA GLN A 80 13.74 0.19 -4.65
C GLN A 80 13.77 0.27 -3.12
N VAL A 81 14.78 -0.33 -2.48
CA VAL A 81 14.88 -0.44 -1.01
C VAL A 81 14.71 0.90 -0.28
N ASP A 82 15.40 1.95 -0.74
CA ASP A 82 15.31 3.29 -0.11
C ASP A 82 13.91 3.90 -0.24
N MET A 83 13.25 3.69 -1.37
CA MET A 83 11.88 4.15 -1.60
C MET A 83 10.88 3.37 -0.75
N VAL A 84 11.03 2.04 -0.65
CA VAL A 84 10.22 1.20 0.25
C VAL A 84 10.32 1.72 1.68
N LYS A 85 11.54 1.96 2.16
CA LYS A 85 11.77 2.51 3.50
C LYS A 85 11.10 3.87 3.67
N PHE A 86 11.32 4.78 2.74
CA PHE A 86 10.71 6.11 2.76
C PHE A 86 9.17 6.03 2.82
N LEU A 87 8.56 5.17 2.01
CA LEU A 87 7.10 5.00 1.97
C LEU A 87 6.56 4.45 3.30
N LEU A 88 7.20 3.43 3.86
CA LEU A 88 6.81 2.83 5.14
C LEU A 88 6.94 3.83 6.30
N GLU A 89 8.03 4.60 6.35
CA GLU A 89 8.24 5.67 7.34
C GLU A 89 7.17 6.77 7.25
N ASN A 90 6.59 6.98 6.06
CA ASN A 90 5.52 7.94 5.82
C ASN A 90 4.11 7.33 5.91
N GLY A 91 3.97 6.11 6.45
CA GLY A 91 2.67 5.50 6.74
C GLY A 91 2.02 4.75 5.57
N ALA A 92 2.82 4.32 4.58
CA ALA A 92 2.38 3.32 3.63
C ALA A 92 2.03 2.02 4.36
N ARG A 93 0.92 1.38 3.95
CA ARG A 93 0.43 0.15 4.59
C ARG A 93 0.90 -1.06 3.81
N PRO A 94 1.84 -1.87 4.34
CA PRO A 94 2.24 -3.08 3.67
C PRO A 94 1.11 -4.11 3.74
N ASN A 95 1.03 -4.99 2.76
CA ASN A 95 0.05 -6.08 2.72
C ASN A 95 0.73 -7.42 2.37
N ALA A 96 -0.05 -8.50 2.46
CA ALA A 96 0.44 -9.85 2.20
C ALA A 96 0.94 -10.03 0.75
N ALA A 97 0.34 -9.33 -0.21
CA ALA A 97 0.75 -9.40 -1.62
C ALA A 97 2.16 -8.83 -1.81
N MET A 98 2.44 -7.64 -1.29
CA MET A 98 3.77 -7.02 -1.33
C MET A 98 4.83 -7.90 -0.67
N LEU A 99 4.51 -8.47 0.50
CA LEU A 99 5.44 -9.37 1.20
C LEU A 99 5.69 -10.65 0.38
N SER A 100 4.66 -11.22 -0.26
CA SER A 100 4.81 -12.39 -1.11
C SER A 100 5.64 -12.10 -2.36
N THR A 101 5.43 -10.94 -2.98
CA THR A 101 6.20 -10.47 -4.14
C THR A 101 7.68 -10.33 -3.77
N ALA A 102 7.99 -9.60 -2.70
CA ALA A 102 9.37 -9.44 -2.22
C ALA A 102 10.03 -10.79 -1.91
N ALA A 103 9.28 -11.72 -1.31
CA ALA A 103 9.78 -13.06 -0.97
C ALA A 103 10.08 -13.90 -2.21
N VAL A 104 9.17 -13.96 -3.20
CA VAL A 104 9.36 -14.71 -4.45
C VAL A 104 10.60 -14.23 -5.22
N PHE A 105 10.84 -12.91 -5.22
CA PHE A 105 12.02 -12.32 -5.86
C PHE A 105 13.28 -12.39 -5.00
N GLY A 106 13.18 -12.79 -3.74
CA GLY A 106 14.33 -12.94 -2.83
C GLY A 106 14.86 -11.62 -2.26
N TYR A 107 14.04 -10.56 -2.21
CA TYR A 107 14.44 -9.24 -1.72
C TYR A 107 14.45 -9.19 -0.19
N VAL A 108 15.45 -9.83 0.43
CA VAL A 108 15.55 -10.00 1.89
C VAL A 108 15.39 -8.67 2.64
N ASP A 109 16.12 -7.63 2.25
CA ASP A 109 16.04 -6.30 2.89
C ASP A 109 14.61 -5.74 2.89
N ILE A 110 13.91 -5.87 1.76
CA ILE A 110 12.52 -5.41 1.61
C ILE A 110 11.58 -6.25 2.47
N VAL A 111 11.77 -7.58 2.52
CA VAL A 111 10.98 -8.47 3.37
C VAL A 111 11.15 -8.10 4.85
N GLU A 112 12.37 -7.83 5.30
CA GLU A 112 12.65 -7.36 6.66
C GLU A 112 11.87 -6.09 7.00
N TYR A 113 11.94 -5.07 6.13
CA TYR A 113 11.19 -3.84 6.32
C TYR A 113 9.67 -4.09 6.33
N LEU A 114 9.14 -4.86 5.39
CA LEU A 114 7.70 -5.12 5.33
C LEU A 114 7.21 -5.84 6.60
N VAL A 115 7.94 -6.85 7.09
CA VAL A 115 7.60 -7.57 8.33
C VAL A 115 7.73 -6.66 9.55
N ALA A 116 8.77 -5.83 9.63
CA ALA A 116 8.96 -4.87 10.71
C ALA A 116 7.80 -3.86 10.81
N TYR A 117 7.22 -3.47 9.67
CA TYR A 117 6.04 -2.61 9.59
C TYR A 117 4.70 -3.38 9.65
N GLY A 118 4.73 -4.67 10.03
CA GLY A 118 3.55 -5.45 10.37
C GLY A 118 2.91 -6.22 9.22
N ALA A 119 3.57 -6.34 8.06
CA ALA A 119 3.12 -7.23 7.01
C ALA A 119 3.15 -8.68 7.50
N ARG A 120 2.07 -9.43 7.28
CA ARG A 120 1.97 -10.84 7.66
C ARG A 120 1.36 -11.66 6.54
N ILE A 121 1.91 -12.85 6.32
CA ILE A 121 1.32 -13.88 5.46
C ILE A 121 0.82 -15.00 6.38
N ARG A 122 -0.35 -15.57 6.07
CA ARG A 122 -0.86 -16.74 6.79
C ARG A 122 -0.11 -17.98 6.33
N GLN A 123 0.21 -18.87 7.27
CA GLN A 123 0.89 -20.14 7.02
C GLN A 123 0.16 -21.05 6.01
N SER A 124 -1.16 -20.86 5.84
CA SER A 124 -1.94 -21.56 4.81
C SER A 124 -1.61 -21.14 3.38
N ASN A 125 -0.71 -20.16 3.16
CA ASN A 125 -0.16 -19.87 1.84
C ASN A 125 0.90 -20.93 1.46
N SER A 126 0.43 -22.17 1.31
CA SER A 126 1.26 -23.34 1.03
C SER A 126 2.10 -23.15 -0.23
N GLY A 127 1.56 -22.46 -1.25
CA GLY A 127 2.27 -22.17 -2.50
C GLY A 127 3.59 -21.43 -2.27
N LEU A 128 3.56 -20.29 -1.56
CA LEU A 128 4.77 -19.51 -1.28
C LEU A 128 5.75 -20.30 -0.41
N TYR A 129 5.26 -21.00 0.61
CA TYR A 129 6.13 -21.80 1.49
C TYR A 129 6.90 -22.89 0.71
N HIS A 130 6.21 -23.63 -0.18
CA HIS A 130 6.85 -24.64 -1.01
C HIS A 130 7.83 -24.04 -2.01
N GLU A 131 7.50 -22.90 -2.62
CA GLU A 131 8.38 -22.21 -3.57
C GLU A 131 9.68 -21.73 -2.92
N LEU A 132 9.60 -21.07 -1.74
CA LEU A 132 10.78 -20.63 -1.01
C LEU A 132 11.67 -21.82 -0.60
N ARG A 133 11.06 -22.96 -0.23
CA ARG A 133 11.78 -24.18 0.14
C ARG A 133 12.48 -24.82 -1.05
N GLU A 134 11.84 -24.85 -2.22
CA GLU A 134 12.45 -25.32 -3.47
C GLU A 134 13.65 -24.45 -3.86
N LYS A 135 13.52 -23.12 -3.70
CA LYS A 135 14.59 -22.15 -3.91
C LYS A 135 15.65 -22.11 -2.80
N GLN A 136 15.52 -22.92 -1.75
CA GLN A 136 16.43 -22.99 -0.58
C GLN A 136 16.59 -21.63 0.15
N GLN A 137 15.53 -20.83 0.20
CA GLN A 137 15.53 -19.52 0.87
C GLN A 137 15.13 -19.65 2.35
N ASP A 138 15.91 -20.42 3.11
CA ASP A 138 15.62 -20.75 4.52
C ASP A 138 15.52 -19.52 5.44
N GLU A 139 16.28 -18.47 5.13
CA GLU A 139 16.23 -17.19 5.84
C GLU A 139 14.86 -16.52 5.71
N LEU A 140 14.32 -16.45 4.49
CA LEU A 140 13.00 -15.87 4.23
C LEU A 140 11.88 -16.71 4.86
N ILE A 141 12.02 -18.04 4.88
CA ILE A 141 11.06 -18.94 5.54
C ILE A 141 11.00 -18.63 7.04
N LYS A 142 12.15 -18.49 7.71
CA LYS A 142 12.22 -18.13 9.14
C LYS A 142 11.58 -16.77 9.42
N LEU A 143 11.81 -15.80 8.53
CA LEU A 143 11.34 -14.43 8.72
C LEU A 143 9.83 -14.27 8.48
N ILE A 144 9.28 -14.95 7.48
CA ILE A 144 7.87 -14.83 7.07
C ILE A 144 6.97 -15.81 7.83
N PHE A 145 7.46 -17.01 8.12
CA PHE A 145 6.71 -18.10 8.77
C PHE A 145 7.39 -18.58 10.06
N PRO A 146 7.53 -17.72 11.09
CA PRO A 146 8.19 -18.11 12.34
C PRO A 146 7.50 -19.30 13.02
N ASP A 147 6.17 -19.39 12.91
CA ASP A 147 5.35 -20.44 13.54
C ASP A 147 5.49 -21.80 12.83
N SER A 148 6.04 -21.85 11.60
CA SER A 148 6.18 -23.09 10.82
C SER A 148 7.36 -23.96 11.22
N LEU A 149 8.20 -23.46 12.12
CA LEU A 149 9.35 -24.19 12.64
C LEU A 149 9.02 -24.94 13.93
N GLU A 150 7.78 -24.84 14.44
CA GLU A 150 7.32 -25.76 15.47
C GLU A 150 7.31 -27.18 14.89
N PRO A 151 7.92 -28.17 15.57
CA PRO A 151 7.92 -29.54 15.09
C PRO A 151 6.48 -29.97 14.90
N GLU A 152 6.17 -30.49 13.71
CA GLU A 152 4.86 -31.05 13.37
C GLU A 152 4.33 -31.81 14.59
N LYS A 153 3.28 -31.30 15.23
CA LYS A 153 2.55 -32.10 16.20
C LYS A 153 2.08 -33.30 15.41
N LYS A 154 2.75 -34.44 15.61
CA LYS A 154 2.35 -35.76 15.11
C LYS A 154 0.84 -35.79 15.22
N SER A 155 0.16 -35.83 14.08
CA SER A 155 -1.25 -36.18 14.03
C SER A 155 -1.34 -37.57 14.65
N ALA A 156 -1.61 -37.59 15.96
CA ALA A 156 -2.03 -38.76 16.68
C ALA A 156 -3.44 -39.07 16.20
N THR A 157 -3.53 -39.72 15.04
CA THR A 157 -4.71 -40.47 14.61
C THR A 157 -4.21 -41.79 14.04
N GLY A 158 -3.65 -42.60 14.94
CA GLY A 158 -3.54 -44.04 14.84
C GLY A 158 -3.86 -44.60 16.22
N SER A 159 -4.75 -45.61 16.27
CA SER A 159 -5.35 -46.30 17.43
C SER A 159 -6.36 -45.46 18.23
N GLU A 160 -7.63 -45.85 18.38
CA GLU A 160 -8.26 -47.18 18.41
C GLU A 160 -9.60 -47.23 17.65
#